data_AF-A0A496Q5P6-F1
#
_entry.id   AF-A0A496Q5P6-F1
#
_cell.length_a   1.000
_cell.length_b   1.000
_cell.length_c   1.000
_cell.angle_alpha   90.00
_cell.angle_beta   90.00
_cell.angle_gamma   90.00
#
_symmetry.space_group_name_H-M   'P 1'
#
loop_
_entity.id
_entity.type
_entity.pdbx_description
1 polymer ?
#
loop_
_entity_poly.entity_id
_entity_poly.type
_entity_poly.pdbx_seq_one_letter_code
_entity_poly.pdbx_strand_id
1 'polypeptide(L)'
;MKSLQKSVLALLVAATIQGSTFPLQKLVLPGVSPFVFNALRFGFAAAVSFFVFGRGDILRGAILGAVLSVGYVTQTWGLTLTSASKSGFIVSLYTVLIPIFSYIVEREKITRIQGIAFALSVLGSYLLSGGVRGFNLGDLLMLICAASFALHIVLITRFSRQVAEGQLLFPQFLTVALINAMAGVTKNWGLSIPIYFVAIYSALLATVLGIYLQLRFQKEVGSNRTGLIFVMLPVSSTIFSYLILGERLSPLQITGALIMVIAIVVSSLGNGLTVREEDKA
;
A
#
# COMPACT_ATOMS: atom_id res chain seq x y z
N MET A 1 -1.26 -25.13 -8.91
CA MET A 1 -2.50 -24.51 -8.34
C MET A 1 -2.45 -24.23 -6.84
N LYS A 2 -2.14 -25.19 -5.95
CA LYS A 2 -2.17 -24.97 -4.48
C LYS A 2 -1.14 -23.94 -3.95
N SER A 3 -0.02 -23.70 -4.63
CA SER A 3 0.97 -22.69 -4.21
C SER A 3 0.47 -21.26 -4.49
N LEU A 4 0.04 -20.98 -5.72
CA LEU A 4 -0.43 -19.64 -6.13
C LEU A 4 -1.63 -19.15 -5.31
N GLN A 5 -2.58 -20.05 -4.99
CA GLN A 5 -3.73 -19.70 -4.13
C GLN A 5 -3.28 -19.27 -2.72
N LYS A 6 -2.26 -19.93 -2.15
CA LYS A 6 -1.68 -19.53 -0.86
C LYS A 6 -1.04 -18.14 -0.95
N SER A 7 -0.32 -17.86 -2.04
CA SER A 7 0.34 -16.57 -2.26
C SER A 7 -0.68 -15.43 -2.40
N VAL A 8 -1.77 -15.64 -3.14
CA VAL A 8 -2.88 -14.68 -3.24
C VAL A 8 -3.56 -14.46 -1.89
N LEU A 9 -3.84 -15.53 -1.14
CA LEU A 9 -4.45 -15.42 0.19
C LEU A 9 -3.55 -14.66 1.17
N ALA A 10 -2.24 -14.93 1.16
CA ALA A 10 -1.29 -14.21 1.99
C ALA A 10 -1.21 -12.71 1.65
N LEU A 11 -1.28 -12.36 0.37
CA LEU A 11 -1.34 -10.96 -0.08
C LEU A 11 -2.66 -10.28 0.29
N LEU A 12 -3.79 -10.99 0.24
CA LEU A 12 -5.07 -10.48 0.74
C LEU A 12 -5.00 -10.20 2.24
N VAL A 13 -4.44 -11.12 3.03
CA VAL A 13 -4.21 -10.92 4.47
C VAL A 13 -3.31 -9.71 4.72
N ALA A 14 -2.20 -9.60 3.99
CA ALA A 14 -1.30 -8.45 4.08
C ALA A 14 -2.03 -7.13 3.77
N ALA A 15 -2.84 -7.08 2.70
CA ALA A 15 -3.64 -5.92 2.35
C ALA A 15 -4.70 -5.61 3.43
N THR A 16 -5.35 -6.60 4.02
CA THR A 16 -6.33 -6.38 5.09
C THR A 16 -5.67 -5.85 6.36
N ILE A 17 -4.53 -6.42 6.77
CA ILE A 17 -3.77 -5.94 7.94
C ILE A 17 -3.33 -4.49 7.71
N GLN A 18 -2.76 -4.18 6.54
CA GLN A 18 -2.36 -2.82 6.20
C GLN A 18 -3.55 -1.85 6.20
N GLY A 19 -4.69 -2.26 5.62
CA GLY A 19 -5.93 -1.48 5.61
C GLY A 19 -6.49 -1.20 7.00
N SER A 20 -6.31 -2.12 7.97
CA SER A 20 -6.76 -1.92 9.36
C SER A 20 -6.06 -0.76 10.08
N THR A 21 -4.88 -0.34 9.62
CA THR A 21 -4.10 0.70 10.30
C THR A 21 -4.64 2.11 10.11
N PHE A 22 -5.38 2.37 9.04
CA PHE A 22 -5.91 3.70 8.74
C PHE A 22 -6.84 4.25 9.86
N PRO A 23 -7.89 3.53 10.30
CA PRO A 23 -8.73 4.02 11.40
C PRO A 23 -7.97 4.14 12.73
N LEU A 24 -7.03 3.24 13.01
CA LEU A 24 -6.19 3.33 14.22
C LEU A 24 -5.28 4.57 14.20
N GLN A 25 -4.68 4.88 13.06
CA GLN A 25 -3.88 6.10 12.88
C GLN A 25 -4.73 7.35 13.06
N LYS A 26 -5.96 7.36 12.53
CA LYS A 26 -6.89 8.48 12.67
C LYS A 26 -7.19 8.83 14.13
N LEU A 27 -7.16 7.87 15.05
CA LEU A 27 -7.35 8.11 16.49
C LEU A 27 -6.19 8.86 17.15
N VAL A 28 -4.96 8.71 16.63
CA VAL A 28 -3.75 9.21 17.29
C VAL A 28 -3.12 10.42 16.60
N LEU A 29 -3.36 10.60 15.30
CA LEU A 29 -2.86 11.72 14.51
C LEU A 29 -3.31 13.12 14.98
N PRO A 30 -4.41 13.32 15.73
CA PRO A 30 -4.66 14.62 16.37
C PRO A 30 -3.59 15.02 17.39
N GLY A 31 -2.88 14.06 17.99
CA GLY A 31 -1.87 14.29 19.04
C GLY A 31 -0.42 14.37 18.55
N VAL A 32 -0.13 13.93 17.33
CA VAL A 32 1.25 13.85 16.78
C VAL A 32 1.28 14.13 15.29
N SER A 33 2.35 14.77 14.81
CA SER A 33 2.52 14.97 13.38
C SER A 33 2.63 13.63 12.62
N PRO A 34 2.04 13.47 11.42
CA PRO A 34 2.16 12.22 10.68
C PRO A 34 3.61 11.89 10.28
N PHE A 35 4.48 12.89 10.12
CA PHE A 35 5.93 12.68 9.91
C PHE A 35 6.57 11.99 11.12
N VAL A 36 6.30 12.48 12.34
CA VAL A 36 6.81 11.89 13.58
C VAL A 36 6.22 10.50 13.80
N PHE A 37 4.92 10.32 13.55
CA PHE A 37 4.29 9.00 13.65
C PHE A 37 4.94 7.99 12.69
N ASN A 38 5.18 8.37 11.43
CA ASN A 38 5.85 7.52 10.46
C ASN A 38 7.31 7.25 10.88
N ALA A 39 8.03 8.24 11.40
CA ALA A 39 9.38 8.05 11.92
C ALA A 39 9.42 7.00 13.05
N LEU A 40 8.47 7.06 14.00
CA LEU A 40 8.33 6.06 15.07
C LEU A 40 7.97 4.68 14.52
N ARG A 41 6.93 4.58 13.69
CA ARG A 41 6.47 3.33 13.07
C ARG A 41 7.60 2.64 12.32
N PHE A 42 8.29 3.36 11.43
CA PHE A 42 9.37 2.80 10.64
C PHE A 42 10.66 2.61 11.45
N GLY A 43 10.90 3.40 12.50
CA GLY A 43 11.99 3.19 13.45
C GLY A 43 11.86 1.87 14.21
N PHE A 44 10.66 1.59 14.75
CA PHE A 44 10.36 0.29 15.36
C PHE A 44 10.47 -0.86 14.36
N ALA A 45 9.93 -0.68 13.15
CA ALA A 45 10.02 -1.70 12.10
C ALA A 45 11.48 -1.98 11.69
N ALA A 46 12.32 -0.93 11.59
CA ALA A 46 13.74 -1.06 11.30
C ALA A 46 14.47 -1.80 12.43
N ALA A 47 14.26 -1.42 13.70
CA ALA A 47 14.86 -2.11 14.83
C ALA A 47 14.53 -3.61 14.85
N VAL A 48 13.24 -3.95 14.72
CA VAL A 48 12.80 -5.35 14.68
C VAL A 48 13.40 -6.09 13.49
N SER A 49 13.39 -5.46 12.30
CA SER A 49 13.94 -6.10 11.10
C SER A 49 15.45 -6.32 11.20
N PHE A 50 16.18 -5.41 11.85
CA PHE A 50 17.61 -5.56 12.10
C PHE A 50 17.90 -6.77 13.00
N PHE A 51 17.18 -6.91 14.12
CA PHE A 51 17.41 -8.01 15.06
C PHE A 51 16.95 -9.37 14.52
N VAL A 52 15.92 -9.40 13.68
CA VAL A 52 15.37 -10.66 13.12
C VAL A 52 16.09 -11.09 11.83
N PHE A 53 16.41 -10.15 10.93
CA PHE A 53 16.92 -10.45 9.59
C PHE A 53 18.33 -9.90 9.31
N GLY A 54 18.90 -9.12 10.23
CA GLY A 54 20.22 -8.52 10.08
C GLY A 54 20.25 -7.28 9.17
N ARG A 55 21.46 -6.90 8.75
CA ARG A 55 21.70 -5.70 7.92
C ARG A 55 21.14 -5.81 6.50
N GLY A 56 21.09 -7.02 5.95
CA GLY A 56 20.55 -7.24 4.60
C GLY A 56 21.30 -6.52 3.47
N ASP A 57 20.62 -6.35 2.34
CA ASP A 57 21.12 -5.67 1.14
C ASP A 57 20.83 -4.17 1.26
N ILE A 58 21.85 -3.42 1.70
CA ILE A 58 21.75 -1.98 1.97
C ILE A 58 21.31 -1.20 0.72
N LEU A 59 21.85 -1.52 -0.45
CA LEU A 59 21.60 -0.75 -1.66
C LEU A 59 20.15 -0.92 -2.13
N ARG A 60 19.70 -2.17 -2.34
CA ARG A 60 18.35 -2.44 -2.84
C ARG A 60 17.28 -2.07 -1.82
N GLY A 61 17.54 -2.34 -0.53
CA GLY A 61 16.65 -1.93 0.54
C GLY A 61 16.55 -0.41 0.65
N ALA A 62 17.66 0.33 0.57
CA ALA A 62 17.63 1.79 0.60
C ALA A 62 16.93 2.39 -0.62
N ILE A 63 17.06 1.80 -1.82
CA ILE A 63 16.28 2.22 -3.01
C ILE A 63 14.79 2.06 -2.75
N LEU A 64 14.34 0.90 -2.25
CA LEU A 64 12.94 0.71 -1.89
C LEU A 64 12.50 1.71 -0.82
N GLY A 65 13.35 1.94 0.17
CA GLY A 65 13.09 2.89 1.26
C GLY A 65 12.96 4.32 0.76
N ALA A 66 13.82 4.76 -0.15
CA ALA A 66 13.79 6.09 -0.73
C ALA A 66 12.51 6.29 -1.55
N VAL A 67 12.17 5.33 -2.43
CA VAL A 67 10.92 5.38 -3.21
C VAL A 67 9.73 5.42 -2.27
N LEU A 68 9.66 4.55 -1.27
CA LEU A 68 8.58 4.52 -0.29
C LEU A 68 8.48 5.81 0.53
N SER A 69 9.63 6.43 0.85
CA SER A 69 9.70 7.69 1.59
C SER A 69 9.11 8.85 0.81
N VAL A 70 9.37 8.92 -0.50
CA VAL A 70 8.73 9.94 -1.37
C VAL A 70 7.21 9.85 -1.21
N GLY A 71 6.65 8.64 -1.25
CA GLY A 71 5.22 8.42 -1.10
C GLY A 71 4.68 8.85 0.26
N TYR A 72 5.34 8.46 1.36
CA TYR A 72 4.90 8.87 2.70
C TYR A 72 5.03 10.38 2.95
N VAL A 73 6.09 11.02 2.45
CA VAL A 73 6.30 12.46 2.60
C VAL A 73 5.28 13.24 1.80
N THR A 74 5.09 12.91 0.51
CA THR A 74 4.11 13.62 -0.31
C THR A 74 2.67 13.32 0.13
N GLN A 75 2.38 12.12 0.63
CA GLN A 75 1.08 11.82 1.25
C GLN A 75 0.85 12.67 2.49
N THR A 76 1.82 12.73 3.40
CA THR A 76 1.68 13.49 4.65
C THR A 76 1.43 14.97 4.37
N TRP A 77 2.18 15.54 3.42
CA TRP A 77 2.01 16.94 3.05
C TRP A 77 0.74 17.16 2.21
N GLY A 78 0.40 16.25 1.30
CA GLY A 78 -0.81 16.33 0.49
C GLY A 78 -2.08 16.35 1.36
N LEU A 79 -2.10 15.56 2.45
CA LEU A 79 -3.25 15.47 3.35
C LEU A 79 -3.53 16.79 4.07
N THR A 80 -2.57 17.71 4.17
CA THR A 80 -2.80 19.04 4.76
C THR A 80 -3.41 20.02 3.76
N LEU A 81 -3.45 19.68 2.47
CA LEU A 81 -3.85 20.57 1.37
C LEU A 81 -5.06 20.06 0.58
N THR A 82 -5.45 18.80 0.76
CA THR A 82 -6.61 18.19 0.11
C THR A 82 -7.42 17.35 1.11
N SER A 83 -8.64 16.96 0.75
CA SER A 83 -9.50 16.18 1.66
C SER A 83 -9.07 14.72 1.72
N ALA A 84 -9.37 14.04 2.83
CA ALA A 84 -9.04 12.62 3.01
C ALA A 84 -9.70 11.73 1.94
N SER A 85 -10.97 11.96 1.61
CA SER A 85 -11.68 11.20 0.59
C SER A 85 -11.07 11.38 -0.80
N LYS A 86 -10.76 12.64 -1.18
CA LYS A 86 -10.12 12.96 -2.46
C LYS A 86 -8.71 12.38 -2.53
N SER A 87 -7.95 12.47 -1.44
CA SER A 87 -6.63 11.84 -1.30
C SER A 87 -6.69 10.34 -1.49
N GLY A 88 -7.64 9.67 -0.84
CA GLY A 88 -7.82 8.22 -0.96
C GLY A 88 -8.07 7.78 -2.40
N PHE A 89 -8.93 8.51 -3.13
CA PHE A 89 -9.14 8.26 -4.55
C PHE A 89 -7.88 8.51 -5.38
N ILE A 90 -7.22 9.66 -5.23
CA ILE A 90 -6.04 9.98 -6.02
C ILE A 90 -4.93 8.95 -5.77
N VAL A 91 -4.69 8.56 -4.51
CA VAL A 91 -3.71 7.53 -4.17
C VAL A 91 -4.08 6.20 -4.83
N SER A 92 -5.36 5.81 -4.85
CA SER A 92 -5.80 4.55 -5.50
C SER A 92 -5.47 4.47 -6.99
N LEU A 93 -5.17 5.60 -7.66
CA LEU A 93 -4.68 5.61 -9.03
C LEU A 93 -3.33 4.90 -9.19
N TYR A 94 -2.63 4.58 -8.08
CA TYR A 94 -1.49 3.66 -8.12
C TYR A 94 -1.85 2.36 -8.84
N THR A 95 -3.09 1.89 -8.74
CA THR A 95 -3.57 0.69 -9.43
C THR A 95 -3.43 0.79 -10.95
N VAL A 96 -3.62 1.97 -11.54
CA VAL A 96 -3.41 2.23 -12.98
C VAL A 96 -1.94 2.47 -13.30
N LEU A 97 -1.16 3.00 -12.35
CA LEU A 97 0.26 3.26 -12.54
C LEU A 97 1.12 1.98 -12.45
N ILE A 98 0.68 0.98 -11.68
CA ILE A 98 1.35 -0.32 -11.57
C ILE A 98 1.59 -0.96 -12.94
N PRO A 99 0.59 -1.15 -13.82
CA PRO A 99 0.84 -1.79 -15.12
C PRO A 99 1.76 -0.98 -16.03
N ILE A 100 1.76 0.34 -15.92
CA ILE A 100 2.69 1.20 -16.65
C ILE A 100 4.12 0.95 -16.16
N PHE A 101 4.36 1.02 -14.84
CA PHE A 101 5.68 0.79 -14.28
C PHE A 101 6.14 -0.66 -14.41
N SER A 102 5.24 -1.64 -14.27
CA SER A 102 5.56 -3.06 -14.46
C SER A 102 6.00 -3.33 -15.89
N TYR A 103 5.33 -2.73 -16.88
CA TYR A 103 5.77 -2.82 -18.26
C TYR A 103 7.14 -2.16 -18.50
N ILE A 104 7.42 -1.01 -17.89
CA ILE A 104 8.70 -0.31 -18.05
C ILE A 104 9.85 -1.09 -17.39
N VAL A 105 9.64 -1.59 -16.17
CA VAL A 105 10.70 -2.17 -15.32
C VAL A 105 10.87 -3.68 -15.54
N GLU A 106 9.77 -4.39 -15.75
CA GLU A 106 9.73 -5.86 -15.82
C GLU A 106 9.27 -6.39 -17.20
N ARG A 107 8.84 -5.51 -18.12
CA ARG A 107 8.24 -5.87 -19.42
C ARG A 107 6.97 -6.73 -19.30
N GLU A 108 6.32 -6.72 -18.13
CA GLU A 108 5.06 -7.43 -17.89
C GLU A 108 3.91 -6.73 -18.63
N LYS A 109 3.15 -7.48 -19.44
CA LYS A 109 1.95 -6.97 -20.12
C LYS A 109 0.70 -7.29 -19.31
N ILE A 110 -0.31 -6.43 -19.40
CA ILE A 110 -1.62 -6.70 -18.81
C ILE A 110 -2.46 -7.59 -19.73
N THR A 111 -3.24 -8.48 -19.12
CA THR A 111 -4.31 -9.20 -19.84
C THR A 111 -5.53 -8.31 -20.01
N ARG A 112 -6.41 -8.66 -20.95
CA ARG A 112 -7.68 -7.94 -21.15
C ARG A 112 -8.53 -7.91 -19.88
N ILE A 113 -8.52 -9.00 -19.11
CA ILE A 113 -9.29 -9.10 -17.86
C ILE A 113 -8.69 -8.20 -16.77
N GLN A 114 -7.37 -8.13 -16.67
CA GLN A 114 -6.71 -7.18 -15.76
C GLN A 114 -7.01 -5.73 -16.15
N GLY A 115 -7.03 -5.39 -17.44
CA GLY A 115 -7.43 -4.06 -17.91
C GLY A 115 -8.83 -3.67 -17.45
N ILE A 116 -9.81 -4.58 -17.57
CA ILE A 116 -11.17 -4.37 -17.08
C ILE A 116 -11.18 -4.21 -15.56
N ALA A 117 -10.46 -5.06 -14.82
CA ALA A 117 -10.37 -4.99 -13.37
C ALA A 117 -9.76 -3.67 -12.87
N PHE A 118 -8.73 -3.14 -13.54
CA PHE A 118 -8.16 -1.82 -13.22
C PHE A 118 -9.17 -0.70 -13.47
N ALA A 119 -9.88 -0.72 -14.60
CA ALA A 119 -10.92 0.27 -14.88
C ALA A 119 -12.04 0.26 -13.82
N LEU A 120 -12.51 -0.94 -13.43
CA LEU A 120 -13.47 -1.10 -12.34
C LEU A 120 -12.93 -0.59 -11.01
N SER A 121 -11.66 -0.86 -10.69
CA SER A 121 -11.03 -0.40 -9.44
C SER A 121 -11.00 1.12 -9.35
N VAL A 122 -10.66 1.81 -10.44
CA VAL A 122 -10.68 3.28 -10.51
C VAL A 122 -12.10 3.82 -10.35
N LEU A 123 -13.06 3.25 -11.08
CA LEU A 123 -14.46 3.67 -11.00
C LEU A 123 -15.00 3.49 -9.58
N GLY A 124 -14.80 2.31 -8.98
CA GLY A 124 -15.23 2.01 -7.62
C GLY A 124 -14.61 2.96 -6.60
N SER A 125 -13.31 3.25 -6.74
CA SER A 125 -12.61 4.20 -5.88
C SER A 125 -13.13 5.64 -6.01
N TYR A 126 -13.47 6.07 -7.25
CA TYR A 126 -14.06 7.39 -7.49
C TYR A 126 -15.43 7.56 -6.81
N LEU A 127 -16.27 6.52 -6.88
CA LEU A 127 -17.56 6.52 -6.18
C LEU A 127 -17.36 6.46 -4.66
N LEU A 128 -16.37 5.68 -4.19
CA LEU A 128 -16.02 5.57 -2.78
C LEU A 128 -15.52 6.89 -2.18
N SER A 129 -14.89 7.77 -2.98
CA SER A 129 -14.50 9.09 -2.50
C SER A 129 -15.65 10.11 -2.45
N GLY A 130 -16.82 9.78 -3.03
CA GLY A 130 -17.93 10.71 -3.16
C GLY A 130 -17.74 11.75 -4.27
N GLY A 131 -16.85 11.47 -5.23
CA GLY A 131 -16.50 12.38 -6.33
C GLY A 131 -15.35 13.33 -6.02
N VAL A 132 -14.90 14.06 -7.05
CA VAL A 132 -13.73 14.95 -6.99
C VAL A 132 -14.07 16.30 -7.61
N ARG A 133 -13.66 17.40 -6.96
CA ARG A 133 -13.83 18.77 -7.48
C ARG A 133 -12.53 19.57 -7.35
N GLY A 134 -12.25 20.36 -8.37
CA GLY A 134 -11.04 21.20 -8.47
C GLY A 134 -9.74 20.40 -8.48
N PHE A 135 -8.63 21.10 -8.70
CA PHE A 135 -7.29 20.54 -8.58
C PHE A 135 -6.40 21.53 -7.83
N ASN A 136 -5.61 21.03 -6.87
CA ASN A 136 -4.71 21.85 -6.08
C ASN A 136 -3.35 21.14 -5.86
N LEU A 137 -2.42 21.83 -5.20
CA LEU A 137 -1.09 21.28 -4.92
C LEU A 137 -1.13 19.97 -4.11
N GLY A 138 -2.06 19.84 -3.16
CA GLY A 138 -2.26 18.61 -2.40
C GLY A 138 -2.60 17.42 -3.30
N ASP A 139 -3.41 17.64 -4.32
CA ASP A 139 -3.77 16.60 -5.29
C ASP A 139 -2.57 16.15 -6.13
N LEU A 140 -1.71 17.10 -6.52
CA LEU A 140 -0.45 16.78 -7.21
C LEU A 140 0.48 15.95 -6.31
N LEU A 141 0.60 16.31 -5.02
CA LEU A 141 1.38 15.54 -4.05
C LEU A 141 0.81 14.13 -3.86
N MET A 142 -0.52 13.98 -3.88
CA MET A 142 -1.18 12.67 -3.83
C MET A 142 -0.93 11.84 -5.09
N LEU A 143 -0.87 12.46 -6.27
CA LEU A 143 -0.48 11.76 -7.50
C LEU A 143 0.97 11.29 -7.45
N ILE A 144 1.88 12.10 -6.91
CA ILE A 144 3.28 11.69 -6.69
C ILE A 144 3.33 10.53 -5.68
N CYS A 145 2.49 10.56 -4.64
CA CYS A 145 2.36 9.43 -3.71
C CYS A 145 1.89 8.16 -4.42
N ALA A 146 0.85 8.26 -5.25
CA ALA A 146 0.35 7.13 -6.03
C ALA A 146 1.44 6.52 -6.93
N ALA A 147 2.20 7.37 -7.63
CA ALA A 147 3.30 6.94 -8.49
C ALA A 147 4.43 6.27 -7.71
N SER A 148 4.82 6.87 -6.57
CA SER A 148 5.83 6.29 -5.68
C SER A 148 5.42 4.91 -5.16
N PHE A 149 4.18 4.73 -4.69
CA PHE A 149 3.71 3.44 -4.19
C PHE A 149 3.58 2.40 -5.31
N ALA A 150 3.11 2.79 -6.50
CA ALA A 150 3.10 1.89 -7.66
C ALA A 150 4.51 1.43 -8.04
N LEU A 151 5.48 2.35 -8.07
CA LEU A 151 6.88 2.01 -8.34
C LEU A 151 7.48 1.13 -7.24
N HIS A 152 7.18 1.41 -5.97
CA HIS A 152 7.61 0.59 -4.85
C HIS A 152 7.11 -0.85 -4.95
N ILE A 153 5.83 -1.04 -5.31
CA ILE A 153 5.26 -2.37 -5.60
C ILE A 153 6.08 -3.04 -6.71
N VAL A 154 6.29 -2.40 -7.85
CA VAL A 154 7.04 -3.02 -8.96
C VAL A 154 8.49 -3.36 -8.57
N LEU A 155 9.16 -2.48 -7.82
CA LEU A 155 10.52 -2.73 -7.33
C LEU A 155 10.58 -3.85 -6.28
N ILE A 156 9.54 -4.01 -5.46
CA ILE A 156 9.41 -5.16 -4.56
C ILE A 156 9.46 -6.45 -5.36
N THR A 157 8.69 -6.57 -6.44
CA THR A 157 8.70 -7.77 -7.30
C THR A 157 10.10 -8.00 -7.87
N ARG A 158 10.72 -6.97 -8.45
CA ARG A 158 12.03 -7.07 -9.09
C ARG A 158 13.14 -7.46 -8.11
N PHE A 159 13.20 -6.86 -6.93
CA PHE A 159 14.29 -7.07 -5.98
C PHE A 159 14.10 -8.33 -5.13
N SER A 160 12.88 -8.70 -4.75
CA SER A 160 12.63 -9.95 -4.00
C SER A 160 12.88 -11.23 -4.81
N ARG A 161 13.01 -11.11 -6.15
CA ARG A 161 13.52 -12.17 -7.04
C ARG A 161 15.05 -12.30 -7.03
N GLN A 162 15.78 -11.28 -6.59
CA GLN A 162 17.25 -11.23 -6.61
C GLN A 162 17.87 -11.47 -5.24
N VAL A 163 17.19 -11.06 -4.18
CA VAL A 163 17.65 -11.15 -2.78
C VAL A 163 16.55 -11.70 -1.90
N ALA A 164 16.96 -12.36 -0.81
CA ALA A 164 16.03 -12.89 0.17
C ALA A 164 15.18 -11.77 0.80
N GLU A 165 13.93 -12.06 1.09
CA GLU A 165 12.90 -11.10 1.48
C GLU A 165 13.31 -10.30 2.73
N GLY A 166 13.82 -11.00 3.75
CA GLY A 166 14.26 -10.38 5.00
C GLY A 166 15.40 -9.37 4.82
N GLN A 167 16.23 -9.54 3.78
CA GLN A 167 17.38 -8.66 3.52
C GLN A 167 16.97 -7.28 2.99
N LEU A 168 15.73 -7.11 2.52
CA LEU A 168 15.23 -5.84 2.01
C LEU A 168 14.54 -5.00 3.08
N LEU A 169 14.13 -5.61 4.20
CA LEU A 169 13.29 -4.98 5.21
C LEU A 169 14.03 -3.89 6.01
N PHE A 170 15.13 -4.24 6.67
CA PHE A 170 15.83 -3.30 7.55
C PHE A 170 16.28 -2.02 6.83
N PRO A 171 17.00 -2.08 5.69
CA PRO A 171 17.49 -0.86 5.06
C PRO A 171 16.33 -0.01 4.53
N GLN A 172 15.28 -0.64 3.99
CA GLN A 172 14.07 0.05 3.54
C GLN A 172 13.41 0.82 4.69
N PHE A 173 13.17 0.17 5.83
CA PHE A 173 12.50 0.81 6.95
C PHE A 173 13.38 1.88 7.61
N LEU A 174 14.68 1.65 7.71
CA LEU A 174 15.62 2.63 8.23
C LEU A 174 15.61 3.90 7.37
N THR A 175 15.66 3.77 6.04
CA THR A 175 15.60 4.92 5.13
C THR A 175 14.31 5.73 5.33
N VAL A 176 13.16 5.06 5.43
CA VAL A 176 11.87 5.74 5.67
C VAL A 176 11.84 6.43 7.03
N ALA A 177 12.35 5.78 8.07
CA ALA A 177 12.42 6.33 9.41
C ALA A 177 13.27 7.61 9.45
N LEU A 178 14.47 7.58 8.85
CA LEU A 178 15.39 8.72 8.83
C LEU A 178 14.81 9.90 8.04
N ILE A 179 14.26 9.66 6.84
CA ILE A 179 13.69 10.75 6.02
C ILE A 179 12.48 11.38 6.70
N ASN A 180 11.58 10.57 7.29
CA ASN A 180 10.43 11.11 8.02
C ASN A 180 10.83 11.80 9.33
N ALA A 181 11.85 11.30 10.03
CA ALA A 181 12.39 11.97 11.21
C ALA A 181 12.95 13.34 10.85
N MET A 182 13.73 13.44 9.76
CA MET A 182 14.25 14.71 9.23
C MET A 182 13.13 15.69 8.84
N ALA A 183 12.08 15.22 8.16
CA ALA A 183 10.92 16.05 7.81
C ALA A 183 10.08 16.46 9.05
N GLY A 184 10.14 15.66 10.12
CA GLY A 184 9.38 15.84 11.35
C GLY A 184 10.09 16.61 12.46
N VAL A 185 11.38 16.97 12.32
CA VAL A 185 12.19 17.56 13.41
C VAL A 185 11.51 18.74 14.08
N THR A 186 10.90 19.64 13.30
CA THR A 186 10.27 20.88 13.79
C THR A 186 8.77 20.72 14.09
N LYS A 187 8.24 19.50 14.02
CA LYS A 187 6.81 19.22 14.18
C LYS A 187 6.46 18.84 15.61
N ASN A 188 5.17 18.76 15.91
CA ASN A 188 4.71 18.30 17.21
C ASN A 188 5.07 16.82 17.40
N TRP A 189 5.90 16.54 18.40
CA TRP A 189 6.27 15.19 18.79
C TRP A 189 5.24 14.52 19.69
N GLY A 190 4.35 15.27 20.34
CA GLY A 190 3.31 14.83 21.29
C GLY A 190 3.26 13.33 21.51
N LEU A 191 4.14 12.80 22.37
CA LEU A 191 4.29 11.36 22.56
C LEU A 191 3.37 10.91 23.70
N SER A 192 2.43 10.03 23.40
CA SER A 192 1.52 9.45 24.38
C SER A 192 1.49 7.93 24.27
N ILE A 193 1.06 7.24 25.34
CA ILE A 193 0.95 5.78 25.35
C ILE A 193 0.09 5.25 24.19
N PRO A 194 -1.10 5.83 23.87
CA PRO A 194 -1.87 5.43 22.69
C PRO A 194 -1.11 5.55 21.38
N ILE A 195 -0.31 6.60 21.20
CA ILE A 195 0.51 6.81 19.99
C ILE A 195 1.54 5.70 19.84
N TYR A 196 2.26 5.37 20.91
CA TYR A 196 3.23 4.27 20.89
C TYR A 196 2.57 2.93 20.60
N PHE A 197 1.42 2.64 21.21
CA PHE A 197 0.69 1.40 20.95
C PHE A 197 0.31 1.26 19.47
N VAL A 198 -0.29 2.30 18.88
CA VAL A 198 -0.67 2.30 17.46
C VAL A 198 0.56 2.26 16.55
N ALA A 199 1.66 2.94 16.91
CA ALA A 199 2.91 2.92 16.15
C ALA A 199 3.55 1.52 16.17
N ILE A 200 3.62 0.85 17.32
CA ILE A 200 4.16 -0.51 17.46
C ILE A 200 3.27 -1.51 16.72
N TYR A 201 1.95 -1.44 16.88
CA TYR A 201 1.01 -2.28 16.13
C TYR A 201 1.21 -2.12 14.62
N SER A 202 1.28 -0.87 14.15
CA SER A 202 1.49 -0.56 12.74
C SER A 202 2.87 -1.00 12.25
N ALA A 203 3.89 -0.92 13.10
CA ALA A 203 5.25 -1.35 12.78
C ALA A 203 5.33 -2.87 12.64
N LEU A 204 4.78 -3.63 13.59
CA LEU A 204 4.90 -5.07 13.59
C LEU A 204 3.99 -5.74 12.56
N LEU A 205 2.69 -5.42 12.58
CA LEU A 205 1.71 -6.13 11.77
C LEU A 205 1.65 -5.58 10.34
N ALA A 206 1.44 -4.28 10.17
CA ALA A 206 1.26 -3.72 8.85
C ALA A 206 2.58 -3.49 8.10
N THR A 207 3.64 -3.09 8.81
CA THR A 207 4.94 -2.83 8.17
C THR A 207 5.78 -4.10 8.08
N VAL A 208 6.29 -4.65 9.19
CA VAL A 208 7.22 -5.80 9.14
C VAL A 208 6.53 -7.03 8.55
N LEU A 209 5.45 -7.51 9.17
CA LEU A 209 4.74 -8.70 8.68
C LEU A 209 4.09 -8.44 7.31
N GLY A 210 3.36 -7.33 7.15
CA GLY A 210 2.68 -6.99 5.89
C GLY A 210 3.63 -6.90 4.70
N ILE A 211 4.75 -6.18 4.83
CA ILE A 211 5.73 -6.03 3.74
C ILE A 211 6.58 -7.29 3.59
N TYR A 212 6.85 -8.05 4.65
CA TYR A 212 7.50 -9.37 4.50
C TYR A 212 6.63 -10.34 3.69
N LEU A 213 5.33 -10.46 4.01
CA LEU A 213 4.40 -11.25 3.22
C LEU A 213 4.33 -10.75 1.77
N GLN A 214 4.32 -9.43 1.59
CA GLN A 214 4.36 -8.83 0.26
C GLN A 214 5.62 -9.26 -0.49
N LEU A 215 6.82 -9.04 0.05
CA LEU A 215 8.09 -9.47 -0.58
C LEU A 215 8.12 -10.98 -0.88
N ARG A 216 7.57 -11.80 0.01
CA ARG A 216 7.57 -13.27 -0.12
C ARG A 216 6.68 -13.76 -1.25
N PHE A 217 5.46 -13.25 -1.31
CA PHE A 217 4.42 -13.82 -2.18
C PHE A 217 4.20 -13.00 -3.45
N GLN A 218 4.49 -11.70 -3.45
CA GLN A 218 4.34 -10.84 -4.62
C GLN A 218 5.24 -11.27 -5.78
N LYS A 219 6.47 -11.74 -5.52
CA LYS A 219 7.36 -12.22 -6.59
C LYS A 219 6.83 -13.41 -7.37
N GLU A 220 6.02 -14.25 -6.71
CA GLU A 220 5.34 -15.40 -7.30
C GLU A 220 4.07 -14.99 -8.05
N VAL A 221 3.36 -13.98 -7.54
CA VAL A 221 2.07 -13.51 -8.08
C VAL A 221 2.24 -12.50 -9.23
N GLY A 222 3.28 -11.69 -9.22
CA GLY A 222 3.54 -10.60 -10.17
C GLY A 222 3.00 -9.24 -9.71
N SER A 223 3.53 -8.18 -10.30
CA SER A 223 3.24 -6.79 -9.92
C SER A 223 1.79 -6.41 -10.24
N ASN A 224 1.32 -6.72 -11.45
CA ASN A 224 -0.03 -6.35 -11.90
C ASN A 224 -1.12 -7.01 -11.05
N ARG A 225 -0.99 -8.32 -10.79
CA ARG A 225 -1.93 -9.06 -9.95
C ARG A 225 -1.91 -8.57 -8.50
N THR A 226 -0.74 -8.28 -7.95
CA THR A 226 -0.63 -7.77 -6.59
C THR A 226 -1.26 -6.39 -6.44
N GLY A 227 -1.11 -5.53 -7.45
CA GLY A 227 -1.81 -4.24 -7.51
C GLY A 227 -3.33 -4.38 -7.42
N LEU A 228 -3.91 -5.34 -8.14
CA LEU A 228 -5.35 -5.64 -8.08
C LEU A 228 -5.77 -6.25 -6.74
N ILE A 229 -4.94 -7.11 -6.14
CA ILE A 229 -5.20 -7.64 -4.78
C ILE A 229 -5.21 -6.51 -3.75
N PHE A 230 -4.31 -5.54 -3.88
CA PHE A 230 -4.15 -4.43 -2.94
C PHE A 230 -5.28 -3.39 -3.05
N VAL A 231 -6.19 -3.50 -4.01
CA VAL A 231 -7.52 -2.85 -3.98
C VAL A 231 -8.29 -3.23 -2.71
N MET A 232 -7.96 -4.36 -2.07
CA MET A 232 -8.49 -4.75 -0.77
C MET A 232 -8.10 -3.80 0.38
N LEU A 233 -7.05 -2.99 0.22
CA LEU A 233 -6.61 -1.99 1.22
C LEU A 233 -7.74 -1.00 1.59
N PRO A 234 -8.27 -0.19 0.65
CA PRO A 234 -9.35 0.75 0.94
C PRO A 234 -10.67 0.07 1.35
N VAL A 235 -10.95 -1.13 0.82
CA VAL A 235 -12.12 -1.93 1.25
C VAL A 235 -11.98 -2.31 2.74
N SER A 236 -10.81 -2.82 3.14
CA SER A 236 -10.54 -3.19 4.52
C SER A 236 -10.54 -1.97 5.44
N SER A 237 -9.90 -0.87 5.03
CA SER A 237 -9.92 0.39 5.79
C SER A 237 -11.34 0.87 6.04
N THR A 238 -12.22 0.77 5.05
CA THR A 238 -13.61 1.16 5.15
C THR A 238 -14.37 0.30 6.16
N ILE A 239 -14.19 -1.03 6.11
CA ILE A 239 -14.80 -1.97 7.06
C ILE A 239 -14.33 -1.67 8.48
N PHE A 240 -13.02 -1.51 8.70
CA PHE A 240 -12.49 -1.21 10.02
C PHE A 240 -12.85 0.19 10.52
N SER A 241 -12.99 1.19 9.63
CA SER A 241 -13.53 2.51 9.99
C SER A 241 -14.96 2.42 10.52
N TYR A 242 -15.82 1.63 9.88
CA TYR A 242 -17.17 1.39 10.40
C TYR A 242 -17.15 0.71 11.76
N LEU A 243 -16.32 -0.33 11.93
CA LEU A 243 -16.26 -1.13 13.17
C LEU A 243 -15.61 -0.38 14.35
N ILE A 244 -14.55 0.39 14.10
CA ILE A 244 -13.74 1.03 15.16
C ILE A 244 -14.23 2.46 15.43
N LEU A 245 -14.57 3.20 14.38
CA LEU A 245 -14.92 4.63 14.46
C LEU A 245 -16.43 4.89 14.35
N GLY A 246 -17.23 3.88 14.02
CA GLY A 246 -18.67 4.04 13.79
C GLY A 246 -19.01 4.80 12.51
N GLU A 247 -18.06 4.96 11.57
CA GLU A 247 -18.26 5.72 10.34
C GLU A 247 -19.25 5.04 9.40
N ARG A 248 -20.30 5.76 9.00
CA ARG A 248 -21.30 5.24 8.06
C ARG A 248 -20.99 5.66 6.63
N LEU A 249 -21.15 4.73 5.71
CA LEU A 249 -21.03 4.98 4.28
C LEU A 249 -22.35 5.43 3.69
N SER A 250 -22.30 6.39 2.77
CA SER A 250 -23.42 6.69 1.89
C SER A 250 -23.68 5.53 0.90
N PRO A 251 -24.89 5.43 0.33
CA PRO A 251 -25.19 4.44 -0.71
C PRO A 251 -24.24 4.47 -1.91
N LEU A 252 -23.75 5.67 -2.27
CA LEU A 252 -22.77 5.84 -3.34
C LEU A 252 -21.43 5.18 -2.98
N GLN A 253 -20.98 5.37 -1.74
CA GLN A 253 -19.73 4.79 -1.25
C GLN A 253 -19.81 3.27 -1.10
N ILE A 254 -20.96 2.74 -0.69
CA ILE A 254 -21.22 1.30 -0.66
C ILE A 254 -21.11 0.72 -2.08
N THR A 255 -21.76 1.36 -3.05
CA THR A 255 -21.64 0.96 -4.47
C THR A 255 -20.19 0.98 -4.94
N GLY A 256 -19.43 2.02 -4.59
CA GLY A 256 -18.00 2.10 -4.88
C GLY A 256 -17.20 0.94 -4.30
N ALA A 257 -17.37 0.63 -3.02
CA ALA A 257 -16.71 -0.49 -2.35
C ALA A 257 -17.07 -1.84 -3.00
N LEU A 258 -18.34 -2.05 -3.37
CA LEU A 258 -18.79 -3.27 -4.05
C LEU A 258 -18.13 -3.43 -5.43
N ILE A 259 -18.03 -2.36 -6.21
CA ILE A 259 -17.33 -2.38 -7.52
C ILE A 259 -15.85 -2.74 -7.33
N MET A 260 -15.19 -2.23 -6.30
CA MET A 260 -13.80 -2.57 -5.98
C MET A 260 -13.64 -4.05 -5.62
N VAL A 261 -14.58 -4.62 -4.86
CA VAL A 261 -14.60 -6.07 -4.57
C VAL A 261 -14.81 -6.88 -5.85
N ILE A 262 -15.72 -6.45 -6.73
CA ILE A 262 -15.95 -7.10 -8.03
C ILE A 262 -14.67 -7.07 -8.88
N ALA A 263 -13.93 -5.95 -8.89
CA ALA A 263 -12.66 -5.85 -9.61
C ALA A 263 -11.63 -6.91 -9.16
N ILE A 264 -11.51 -7.13 -7.84
CA ILE A 264 -10.64 -8.16 -7.26
C ILE A 264 -11.08 -9.56 -7.72
N VAL A 265 -12.39 -9.83 -7.69
CA VAL A 265 -12.96 -11.13 -8.09
C VAL A 265 -12.74 -11.38 -9.59
N VAL A 266 -13.04 -10.40 -10.44
CA VAL A 266 -12.84 -10.47 -11.90
C VAL A 266 -11.37 -10.75 -12.25
N SER A 267 -10.45 -10.04 -11.59
CA SER A 267 -9.01 -10.29 -11.74
C SER A 267 -8.61 -11.70 -11.33
N SER A 268 -9.26 -12.25 -10.31
CA SER A 268 -8.96 -13.59 -9.78
C SER A 268 -9.49 -14.71 -10.68
N LEU A 269 -10.72 -14.56 -11.21
CA LEU A 269 -11.37 -15.55 -12.07
C LEU A 269 -10.77 -15.63 -13.46
N GLY A 270 -10.31 -14.51 -14.02
CA GLY A 270 -9.73 -14.47 -15.37
C GLY A 270 -8.50 -15.36 -15.57
N ASN A 271 -7.81 -15.71 -14.49
CA ASN A 271 -6.62 -16.57 -14.53
C ASN A 271 -6.95 -18.07 -14.49
N GLY A 272 -8.16 -18.45 -14.10
CA GLY A 272 -8.60 -19.85 -14.25
C GLY A 272 -8.85 -20.24 -15.71
N LEU A 273 -9.05 -19.26 -16.58
CA LEU A 273 -9.32 -19.44 -18.01
C LEU A 273 -8.02 -19.39 -18.85
N THR A 274 -7.05 -18.54 -18.52
CA THR A 274 -5.80 -18.40 -19.30
C THR A 274 -4.77 -19.48 -19.04
N VAL A 275 -4.69 -20.04 -17.81
CA VAL A 275 -3.83 -21.21 -17.54
C VAL A 275 -4.28 -22.43 -18.37
N ARG A 276 -5.56 -22.49 -18.77
CA ARG A 276 -6.10 -23.55 -19.63
C ARG A 276 -5.66 -23.45 -21.09
N GLU A 277 -5.14 -22.31 -21.53
CA GLU A 277 -4.68 -22.10 -22.91
C GLU A 277 -3.18 -22.37 -23.06
N GLU A 278 -2.34 -22.05 -22.06
CA GLU A 278 -0.90 -22.31 -22.13
C GLU A 278 -0.54 -23.80 -21.98
N ASP A 279 -1.35 -24.61 -21.29
CA ASP A 279 -1.19 -26.08 -21.22
C ASP A 279 -1.66 -26.81 -22.51
N LYS A 280 -2.06 -26.06 -23.55
CA LYS A 280 -2.55 -26.62 -24.82
C LYS A 280 -1.73 -26.19 -26.05
N ALA A 281 -0.59 -25.53 -25.87
CA ALA A 281 0.30 -25.12 -26.96
C ALA A 281 1.61 -25.94 -26.97
#